data_AF-A0A9D5QU46-F1
#
_entry.id   AF-A0A9D5QU46-F1
#
_cell.length_a   1.000
_cell.length_b   1.000
_cell.length_c   1.000
_cell.angle_alpha   90.00
_cell.angle_beta   90.00
_cell.angle_gamma   90.00
#
_symmetry.space_group_name_H-M   'P 1'
#
loop_
_entity.id
_entity.type
_entity.pdbx_description
1 polymer ?
#
loop_
_entity_poly.entity_id
_entity_poly.type
_entity_poly.pdbx_seq_one_letter_code
_entity_poly.pdbx_strand_id
1 'polypeptide(L)'
;MAIDTKSLTQIITEFRALQTKDAVSPESLGYILQRIVDLLSTAGTSETVASIQKLLDGFKAAGQAITALSQGQSDRNHIYANKSTVNLATGAVTSTSGIFIQQATTERAGAMRAQQVIDLNATKKAVAELEKILEIVQVKLGMTEGSKTLFNTAQIAVLVVSGVLKIHGAQQLTADGYVPYLFRLTRKRNKWNDKVALEAGATPRRYCKIRKGWNLFGSCHMIKLATDNTITFSTNPHSHLSEACDIYSSAPTTLVSSHISKDGKPTFGWGRSVVSLLDPKNPKKHRMIRLRFAVGFAKKILPGRSLVTTANLVSSLAEFSLIYNPATKTWNFGK
;
A
#
# COMPACT_ATOMS: atom_id res chain seq x y z
N MET A 1 17.36 -62.75 -32.93
CA MET A 1 16.86 -63.04 -34.28
C MET A 1 17.07 -64.53 -34.52
N ALA A 2 16.04 -65.25 -34.97
CA ALA A 2 16.04 -66.70 -35.07
C ALA A 2 17.19 -67.19 -35.97
N ILE A 3 17.80 -68.33 -35.61
CA ILE A 3 18.62 -69.13 -36.54
C ILE A 3 17.85 -69.17 -37.86
N ASP A 4 18.49 -68.83 -38.99
CA ASP A 4 17.83 -68.93 -40.29
C ASP A 4 17.55 -70.41 -40.59
N THR A 5 16.39 -70.85 -40.13
CA THR A 5 15.94 -72.23 -40.26
C THR A 5 15.71 -72.59 -41.73
N LYS A 6 15.59 -71.61 -42.64
CA LYS A 6 15.50 -71.88 -44.09
C LYS A 6 16.83 -72.39 -44.63
N SER A 7 17.96 -71.80 -44.24
CA SER A 7 19.29 -72.28 -44.65
C SER A 7 19.57 -73.70 -44.14
N LEU A 8 19.18 -73.97 -42.89
CA LEU A 8 19.35 -75.28 -42.27
C LEU A 8 18.43 -76.34 -42.91
N THR A 9 17.20 -75.97 -43.26
CA THR A 9 16.26 -76.82 -44.01
C THR A 9 16.77 -77.14 -45.41
N GLN A 10 17.40 -76.18 -46.09
CA GLN A 10 17.97 -76.36 -47.43
C GLN A 10 19.16 -77.32 -47.42
N ILE A 11 20.06 -77.20 -46.43
CA ILE A 11 21.19 -78.13 -46.26
C ILE A 11 20.70 -79.55 -45.92
N ILE A 12 19.69 -79.70 -45.06
CA ILE A 12 19.07 -81.00 -44.77
C ILE A 12 18.46 -81.61 -46.05
N THR A 13 17.90 -80.79 -46.92
CA THR A 13 17.33 -81.23 -48.19
C THR A 13 18.42 -81.68 -49.17
N GLU A 14 19.53 -80.95 -49.27
CA GLU A 14 20.71 -81.33 -50.07
C GLU A 14 21.34 -82.63 -49.56
N PHE A 15 21.43 -82.82 -48.24
CA PHE A 15 21.91 -84.06 -47.62
C PHE A 15 21.04 -85.27 -47.98
N ARG A 16 19.71 -85.13 -47.90
CA ARG A 16 18.76 -86.19 -48.28
C ARG A 16 18.84 -86.56 -49.77
N ALA A 17 19.13 -85.59 -50.63
CA ALA A 17 19.27 -85.81 -52.07
C ALA A 17 20.58 -86.54 -52.45
N LEU A 18 21.63 -86.43 -51.62
CA LEU A 18 22.88 -87.17 -51.82
C LEU A 18 22.80 -88.61 -51.35
N GLN A 19 22.02 -88.91 -50.29
CA GLN A 19 21.78 -90.29 -49.85
C GLN A 19 21.00 -91.14 -50.86
N THR A 20 20.24 -90.53 -51.78
CA THR A 20 19.44 -91.25 -52.79
C THR A 20 20.21 -91.67 -54.04
N LYS A 21 21.48 -91.25 -54.20
CA LYS A 21 22.41 -91.79 -55.21
C LYS A 21 23.39 -92.71 -54.50
N ASP A 22 23.46 -93.99 -54.90
CA ASP A 22 24.20 -95.11 -54.25
C ASP A 22 25.74 -94.96 -54.12
N ALA A 23 26.28 -93.74 -54.12
CA ALA A 23 27.66 -93.45 -53.73
C ALA A 23 27.73 -92.05 -53.10
N VAL A 24 27.66 -91.97 -51.78
CA VAL A 24 27.99 -90.74 -51.04
C VAL A 24 29.51 -90.59 -51.06
N SER A 25 30.03 -89.60 -51.79
CA SER A 25 31.47 -89.34 -51.78
C SER A 25 31.86 -88.67 -50.44
N PRO A 26 32.99 -89.05 -49.81
CA PRO A 26 33.46 -88.42 -48.58
C PRO A 26 33.57 -86.89 -48.67
N GLU A 27 33.91 -86.38 -49.85
CA GLU A 27 34.10 -84.95 -50.12
C GLU A 27 32.77 -84.19 -50.11
N SER A 28 31.72 -84.76 -50.69
CA SER A 28 30.40 -84.13 -50.76
C SER A 28 29.69 -84.16 -49.40
N LEU A 29 29.87 -85.23 -48.63
CA LEU A 29 29.45 -85.29 -47.23
C LEU A 29 30.23 -84.28 -46.35
N GLY A 30 31.55 -84.24 -46.51
CA GLY A 30 32.42 -83.32 -45.78
C GLY A 30 32.07 -81.84 -46.03
N TYR A 31 31.76 -81.49 -47.28
CA TYR A 31 31.32 -80.14 -47.65
C TYR A 31 30.02 -79.72 -46.93
N ILE A 32 29.05 -80.63 -46.85
CA ILE A 32 27.79 -80.37 -46.14
C ILE A 32 28.02 -80.22 -44.65
N LEU A 33 28.81 -81.10 -44.05
CA LEU A 33 29.14 -81.02 -42.63
C LEU A 33 29.88 -79.71 -42.29
N GLN A 34 30.80 -79.27 -43.15
CA GLN A 34 31.49 -77.98 -42.98
C GLN A 34 30.49 -76.81 -43.04
N ARG A 35 29.55 -76.81 -43.99
CA ARG A 35 28.51 -75.78 -44.05
C ARG A 35 27.61 -75.74 -42.81
N ILE A 36 27.26 -76.89 -42.25
CA ILE A 36 26.52 -76.98 -40.98
C ILE A 36 27.35 -76.38 -39.84
N VAL A 37 28.63 -76.72 -39.75
CA VAL A 37 29.56 -76.17 -38.76
C VAL A 37 29.70 -74.66 -38.90
N ASP A 38 29.83 -74.13 -40.12
CA ASP A 38 29.94 -72.70 -40.38
C ASP A 38 28.65 -71.95 -39.98
N LEU A 39 27.47 -72.51 -40.28
CA LEU A 39 26.17 -71.97 -39.86
C LEU A 39 25.99 -71.99 -38.33
N LEU A 40 26.43 -73.07 -37.67
CA LEU A 40 26.40 -73.16 -36.21
C LEU A 40 27.38 -72.18 -35.56
N SER A 41 28.55 -71.96 -36.17
CA SER A 41 29.53 -70.98 -35.70
C SER A 41 29.03 -69.54 -35.83
N THR A 42 28.17 -69.26 -36.81
CA THR A 42 27.55 -67.94 -37.00
C THR A 42 26.31 -67.70 -36.14
N ALA A 43 25.58 -68.77 -35.77
CA ALA A 43 24.43 -68.70 -34.86
C ALA A 43 24.79 -68.19 -33.44
N GLY A 44 26.07 -68.30 -33.04
CA GLY A 44 26.62 -67.75 -31.81
C GLY A 44 27.64 -66.61 -32.04
N THR A 45 27.46 -65.82 -33.12
CA THR A 45 28.41 -64.75 -33.47
C THR A 45 28.60 -63.72 -32.36
N SER A 46 29.87 -63.36 -32.16
CA SER A 46 30.36 -62.43 -31.14
C SER A 46 29.65 -61.07 -31.14
N GLU A 47 29.05 -60.61 -32.24
CA GLU A 47 28.43 -59.28 -32.32
C GLU A 47 27.13 -59.16 -31.52
N THR A 48 26.30 -60.20 -31.50
CA THR A 48 25.07 -60.23 -30.70
C THR A 48 25.40 -60.37 -29.21
N VAL A 49 26.34 -61.26 -28.89
CA VAL A 49 26.89 -61.38 -27.53
C VAL A 49 27.53 -60.07 -27.10
N ALA A 50 28.29 -59.39 -27.97
CA ALA A 50 28.87 -58.08 -27.69
C ALA A 50 27.81 -57.00 -27.51
N SER A 51 26.70 -57.04 -28.24
CA SER A 51 25.59 -56.09 -28.09
C SER A 51 24.83 -56.30 -26.78
N ILE A 52 24.56 -57.56 -26.41
CA ILE A 52 23.96 -57.93 -25.12
C ILE A 52 24.91 -57.57 -23.97
N GLN A 53 26.21 -57.85 -24.13
CA GLN A 53 27.23 -57.50 -23.16
C GLN A 53 27.32 -55.97 -22.99
N LYS A 54 27.30 -55.21 -24.09
CA LYS A 54 27.27 -53.74 -24.06
C LYS A 54 26.02 -53.20 -23.36
N LEU A 55 24.86 -53.82 -23.56
CA LEU A 55 23.62 -53.47 -22.86
C LEU A 55 23.72 -53.78 -21.36
N LEU A 56 24.21 -54.97 -21.00
CA LEU A 56 24.42 -55.38 -19.62
C LEU A 56 25.43 -54.49 -18.90
N ASP A 57 26.53 -54.13 -19.55
CA ASP A 57 27.55 -53.23 -19.01
C ASP A 57 27.00 -51.80 -18.89
N GLY A 58 26.14 -51.37 -19.82
CA GLY A 58 25.36 -50.14 -19.70
C GLY A 58 24.47 -50.12 -18.45
N PHE A 59 23.77 -51.23 -18.16
CA PHE A 59 22.96 -51.34 -16.94
C PHE A 59 23.80 -51.37 -15.66
N LYS A 60 24.95 -52.06 -15.67
CA LYS A 60 25.90 -52.06 -14.54
C LYS A 60 26.46 -50.66 -14.28
N ALA A 61 26.82 -49.93 -15.33
CA ALA A 61 27.33 -48.57 -15.23
C ALA A 61 26.26 -47.58 -14.72
N ALA A 62 25.00 -47.75 -15.14
CA ALA A 62 23.88 -46.95 -14.64
C ALA A 62 23.52 -47.25 -13.17
N GLY A 63 23.79 -48.47 -12.70
CA GLY A 63 23.69 -48.86 -11.30
C GLY A 63 22.25 -49.10 -10.83
N GLN A 64 21.56 -48.02 -10.43
CA GLN A 64 20.22 -48.09 -9.84
C GLN A 64 19.25 -47.11 -10.51
N ALA A 65 18.01 -47.55 -10.73
CA ALA A 65 16.91 -46.69 -11.16
C ALA A 65 15.90 -46.48 -10.02
N ILE A 66 15.40 -45.26 -9.88
CA ILE A 66 14.31 -44.94 -8.94
C ILE A 66 13.00 -45.46 -9.53
N THR A 67 12.29 -46.29 -8.78
CA THR A 67 11.01 -46.89 -9.19
C THR A 67 9.81 -46.27 -8.47
N ALA A 68 10.04 -45.68 -7.29
CA ALA A 68 9.02 -44.94 -6.57
C ALA A 68 9.66 -43.83 -5.72
N LEU A 69 8.97 -42.70 -5.61
CA LEU A 69 9.29 -41.60 -4.72
C LEU A 69 8.00 -41.16 -4.02
N SER A 70 8.02 -41.08 -2.69
CA SER A 70 6.86 -40.63 -1.90
C SER A 70 7.30 -39.77 -0.71
N GLN A 71 6.34 -39.02 -0.16
CA GLN A 71 6.58 -38.25 1.06
C GLN A 71 6.78 -39.20 2.24
N GLY A 72 7.88 -39.01 2.96
CA GLY A 72 8.16 -39.70 4.21
C GLY A 72 7.38 -39.12 5.39
N GLN A 73 7.40 -39.82 6.53
CA GLN A 73 6.78 -39.33 7.75
C GLN A 73 7.43 -38.00 8.16
N SER A 74 6.68 -36.90 8.13
CA SER A 74 7.17 -35.60 8.56
C SER A 74 7.24 -35.52 10.08
N ASP A 75 8.28 -34.89 10.61
CA ASP A 75 8.36 -34.53 12.02
C ASP A 75 8.11 -33.02 12.19
N ARG A 76 8.11 -32.52 13.43
CA ARG A 76 7.84 -31.09 13.71
C ARG A 76 8.86 -30.17 13.01
N ASN A 77 10.08 -30.61 12.78
CA ASN A 77 11.20 -29.81 12.30
C ASN A 77 11.72 -30.22 10.91
N HIS A 78 11.26 -31.32 10.31
CA HIS A 78 11.86 -31.88 9.09
C HIS A 78 10.82 -32.52 8.15
N ILE A 79 11.10 -32.42 6.85
CA ILE A 79 10.34 -33.07 5.78
C ILE A 79 11.24 -34.15 5.20
N TYR A 80 10.71 -35.36 5.03
CA TYR A 80 11.46 -36.50 4.50
C TYR A 80 10.83 -37.03 3.21
N ALA A 81 11.64 -37.72 2.42
CA ALA A 81 11.22 -38.54 1.29
C ALA A 81 11.58 -40.00 1.53
N ASN A 82 10.75 -40.88 0.97
CA ASN A 82 11.05 -42.29 0.82
C ASN A 82 11.31 -42.57 -0.66
N LYS A 83 12.33 -43.38 -0.97
CA LYS A 83 12.60 -43.86 -2.33
C LYS A 83 12.65 -45.38 -2.38
N SER A 84 12.21 -45.94 -3.49
CA SER A 84 12.52 -47.31 -3.88
C SER A 84 13.39 -47.28 -5.13
N THR A 85 14.42 -48.11 -5.13
CA THR A 85 15.36 -48.24 -6.25
C THR A 85 15.47 -49.69 -6.68
N VAL A 86 15.59 -49.93 -7.97
CA VAL A 86 15.93 -51.23 -8.53
C VAL A 86 17.35 -51.21 -9.07
N ASN A 87 18.15 -52.23 -8.74
CA ASN A 87 19.45 -52.43 -9.35
C ASN A 87 19.25 -52.94 -10.78
N LEU A 88 19.79 -52.23 -11.76
CA LEU A 88 19.57 -52.53 -13.17
C LEU A 88 20.34 -53.77 -13.65
N ALA A 89 21.35 -54.23 -12.92
CA ALA A 89 22.13 -55.42 -13.24
C ALA A 89 21.56 -56.70 -12.60
N THR A 90 20.96 -56.60 -11.41
CA THR A 90 20.50 -57.77 -10.63
C THR A 90 18.98 -57.85 -10.45
N GLY A 91 18.24 -56.79 -10.78
CA GLY A 91 16.80 -56.70 -10.50
C GLY A 91 16.45 -56.55 -9.01
N ALA A 92 17.43 -56.47 -8.12
CA ALA A 92 17.20 -56.35 -6.69
C ALA A 92 16.55 -55.00 -6.34
N VAL A 93 15.49 -55.04 -5.55
CA VAL A 93 14.77 -53.84 -5.08
C VAL A 93 15.28 -53.45 -3.70
N THR A 94 15.53 -52.16 -3.49
CA THR A 94 15.94 -51.59 -2.21
C THR A 94 15.09 -50.38 -1.89
N SER A 95 14.53 -50.35 -0.68
CA SER A 95 13.77 -49.22 -0.17
C SER A 95 14.61 -48.44 0.84
N THR A 96 14.65 -47.11 0.69
CA THR A 96 15.30 -46.20 1.65
C THR A 96 14.28 -45.20 2.15
N SER A 97 14.15 -45.09 3.46
CA SER A 97 13.32 -44.10 4.14
C SER A 97 14.18 -43.02 4.79
N GLY A 98 13.56 -41.88 5.11
CA GLY A 98 14.22 -40.81 5.89
C GLY A 98 15.20 -39.96 5.10
N ILE A 99 15.03 -39.85 3.77
CA ILE A 99 15.84 -38.92 2.97
C ILE A 99 15.42 -37.50 3.31
N PHE A 100 16.32 -36.74 3.93
CA PHE A 100 16.02 -35.39 4.38
C PHE A 100 15.84 -34.41 3.22
N ILE A 101 14.73 -33.67 3.22
CA ILE A 101 14.47 -32.56 2.30
C ILE A 101 14.73 -31.25 3.04
N GLN A 102 15.63 -30.43 2.48
CA GLN A 102 15.95 -29.12 3.02
C GLN A 102 14.71 -28.21 3.05
N GLN A 103 14.52 -27.51 4.17
CA GLN A 103 13.41 -26.57 4.33
C GLN A 103 13.66 -25.28 3.55
N ALA A 104 12.57 -24.65 3.12
CA ALA A 104 12.63 -23.29 2.59
C ALA A 104 13.14 -22.34 3.68
N THR A 105 14.12 -21.51 3.33
CA THR A 105 14.64 -20.43 4.17
C THR A 105 14.52 -19.11 3.42
N THR A 106 14.81 -17.99 4.09
CA THR A 106 14.86 -16.68 3.45
C THR A 106 15.97 -16.55 2.40
N GLU A 107 16.96 -17.44 2.42
CA GLU A 107 18.15 -17.38 1.57
C GLU A 107 18.19 -18.47 0.49
N ARG A 108 17.39 -19.54 0.63
CA ARG A 108 17.40 -20.70 -0.27
C ARG A 108 16.01 -21.30 -0.44
N ALA A 109 15.69 -21.66 -1.67
CA ALA A 109 14.49 -22.44 -2.00
C ALA A 109 14.54 -23.83 -1.32
N GLY A 110 13.39 -24.32 -0.87
CA GLY A 110 13.25 -25.61 -0.21
C GLY A 110 11.78 -25.97 0.00
N ALA A 111 11.53 -27.03 0.77
CA ALA A 111 10.16 -27.47 1.05
C ALA A 111 9.54 -26.69 2.23
N MET A 112 8.25 -26.34 2.11
CA MET A 112 7.47 -25.73 3.19
C MET A 112 6.57 -26.75 3.86
N ARG A 113 6.41 -26.65 5.18
CA ARG A 113 5.47 -27.47 5.96
C ARG A 113 4.03 -26.98 5.76
N ALA A 114 3.05 -27.87 5.96
CA ALA A 114 1.63 -27.52 5.86
C ALA A 114 1.25 -26.32 6.76
N GLN A 115 1.76 -26.26 7.99
CA GLN A 115 1.51 -25.11 8.89
C GLN A 115 2.05 -23.80 8.31
N GLN A 116 3.27 -23.80 7.75
CA GLN A 116 3.86 -22.61 7.15
C GLN A 116 3.04 -22.13 5.95
N VAL A 117 2.45 -23.05 5.18
CA VAL A 117 1.56 -22.72 4.06
C VAL A 117 0.24 -22.13 4.58
N ILE A 118 -0.32 -22.66 5.68
CA ILE A 118 -1.52 -22.12 6.34
C ILE A 118 -1.26 -20.69 6.82
N ASP A 119 -0.16 -20.47 7.53
CA ASP A 119 0.20 -19.16 8.08
C ASP A 119 0.39 -18.13 6.96
N LEU A 120 1.08 -18.50 5.88
CA LEU A 120 1.32 -17.62 4.73
C LEU A 120 0.02 -17.28 4.00
N ASN A 121 -0.90 -18.23 3.87
CA ASN A 121 -2.24 -17.98 3.31
C ASN A 121 -3.07 -17.06 4.22
N ALA A 122 -2.97 -17.21 5.54
CA ALA A 122 -3.64 -16.33 6.50
C ALA A 122 -3.10 -14.89 6.40
N THR A 123 -1.77 -14.73 6.32
CA THR A 123 -1.14 -13.41 6.11
C THR A 123 -1.58 -12.79 4.78
N LYS A 124 -1.58 -13.54 3.69
CA LYS A 124 -2.05 -13.05 2.37
C LYS A 124 -3.49 -12.55 2.44
N LYS A 125 -4.37 -13.27 3.14
CA LYS A 125 -5.77 -12.85 3.34
C LYS A 125 -5.87 -11.55 4.16
N ALA A 126 -5.12 -11.45 5.26
CA ALA A 126 -5.11 -10.26 6.10
C ALA A 126 -4.61 -9.01 5.35
N VAL A 127 -3.57 -9.15 4.53
CA VAL A 127 -3.05 -8.05 3.68
C VAL A 127 -4.12 -7.59 2.68
N ALA A 128 -4.81 -8.51 2.01
CA ALA A 128 -5.88 -8.17 1.09
C ALA A 128 -7.07 -7.46 1.77
N GLU A 129 -7.36 -7.77 3.04
CA GLU A 129 -8.35 -7.05 3.83
C GLU A 129 -7.88 -5.64 4.20
N LEU A 130 -6.61 -5.46 4.55
CA LEU A 130 -6.01 -4.14 4.82
C LEU A 130 -6.05 -3.23 3.59
N GLU A 131 -5.79 -3.75 2.40
CA GLU A 131 -5.88 -2.99 1.14
C GLU A 131 -7.28 -2.41 0.93
N LYS A 132 -8.33 -3.19 1.18
CA LYS A 132 -9.73 -2.72 1.09
C LYS A 132 -10.04 -1.63 2.11
N ILE A 133 -9.55 -1.78 3.34
CA ILE A 133 -9.73 -0.76 4.39
C ILE A 133 -9.01 0.53 4.00
N LEU A 134 -7.80 0.43 3.47
CA LEU A 134 -7.01 1.56 3.03
C LEU A 134 -7.74 2.35 1.93
N GLU A 135 -8.32 1.66 0.94
CA GLU A 135 -9.13 2.28 -0.12
C GLU A 135 -10.33 3.04 0.47
N ILE A 136 -11.08 2.42 1.39
CA ILE A 136 -12.22 3.07 2.07
C ILE A 136 -11.76 4.31 2.84
N VAL A 137 -10.63 4.23 3.54
CA VAL A 137 -10.06 5.36 4.29
C VAL A 137 -9.63 6.47 3.34
N GLN A 138 -8.95 6.15 2.24
CA GLN A 138 -8.56 7.13 1.22
C GLN A 138 -9.76 7.84 0.60
N VAL A 139 -10.83 7.10 0.29
CA VAL A 139 -12.10 7.69 -0.19
C VAL A 139 -12.70 8.62 0.86
N LYS A 140 -12.79 8.19 2.13
CA LYS A 140 -13.31 9.03 3.22
C LYS A 140 -12.47 10.28 3.48
N LEU A 141 -11.16 10.20 3.23
CA LEU A 141 -10.23 11.32 3.37
C LEU A 141 -10.12 12.19 2.10
N GLY A 142 -10.82 11.84 1.02
CA GLY A 142 -10.81 12.60 -0.24
C GLY A 142 -9.48 12.51 -1.02
N MET A 143 -8.72 11.41 -0.83
CA MET A 143 -7.38 11.20 -1.41
C MET A 143 -7.38 10.35 -2.69
N THR A 144 -8.48 10.31 -3.45
CA THR A 144 -8.55 9.50 -4.68
C THR A 144 -8.04 10.23 -5.92
N GLU A 145 -7.20 9.55 -6.70
CA GLU A 145 -6.80 9.99 -8.04
C GLU A 145 -8.05 10.12 -8.93
N GLY A 146 -8.38 11.36 -9.31
CA GLY A 146 -9.46 11.66 -10.28
C GLY A 146 -10.61 12.55 -9.78
N SER A 147 -10.68 12.89 -8.50
CA SER A 147 -11.74 13.76 -7.96
C SER A 147 -11.50 15.26 -8.22
N LYS A 148 -11.45 15.66 -9.49
CA LYS A 148 -11.33 17.07 -9.93
C LYS A 148 -12.66 17.84 -10.03
N THR A 149 -13.79 17.30 -9.59
CA THR A 149 -15.10 17.95 -9.80
C THR A 149 -15.79 18.39 -8.50
N LEU A 150 -15.70 19.71 -8.28
CA LEU A 150 -16.71 20.64 -7.74
C LEU A 150 -17.17 20.56 -6.28
N PHE A 151 -16.88 19.52 -5.49
CA PHE A 151 -17.08 19.54 -4.02
C PHE A 151 -15.94 18.93 -3.20
N ASN A 152 -14.72 18.97 -3.74
CA ASN A 152 -13.53 18.41 -3.10
C ASN A 152 -12.86 19.44 -2.17
N THR A 153 -13.58 19.91 -1.14
CA THR A 153 -12.95 20.73 -0.11
C THR A 153 -12.10 19.79 0.74
N ALA A 154 -10.77 19.83 0.57
CA ALA A 154 -9.84 19.05 1.36
C ALA A 154 -10.20 19.16 2.85
N GLN A 155 -10.41 18.01 3.50
CA GLN A 155 -10.90 17.99 4.87
C GLN A 155 -9.76 18.35 5.82
N ILE A 156 -9.91 19.49 6.49
CA ILE A 156 -8.95 19.96 7.49
C ILE A 156 -9.58 20.00 8.88
N ALA A 157 -8.76 19.77 9.90
CA ALA A 157 -9.18 19.85 11.29
C ALA A 157 -8.14 20.59 12.12
N VAL A 158 -8.60 21.33 13.13
CA VAL A 158 -7.74 21.98 14.12
C VAL A 158 -7.94 21.30 15.47
N LEU A 159 -6.82 20.99 16.11
CA LEU A 159 -6.77 20.39 17.45
C LEU A 159 -5.95 21.28 18.38
N VAL A 160 -6.33 21.28 19.66
CA VAL A 160 -5.55 21.92 20.71
C VAL A 160 -4.66 20.86 21.35
N VAL A 161 -3.36 20.96 21.16
CA VAL A 161 -2.35 20.04 21.71
C VAL A 161 -1.43 20.84 22.60
N SER A 162 -1.38 20.50 23.89
CA SER A 162 -0.55 21.20 24.89
C SER A 162 -0.74 22.72 24.92
N GLY A 163 -1.98 23.19 24.74
CA GLY A 163 -2.32 24.61 24.77
C GLY A 163 -2.07 25.38 23.46
N VAL A 164 -1.62 24.69 22.40
CA VAL A 164 -1.32 25.28 21.08
C VAL A 164 -2.21 24.66 20.00
N LEU A 165 -2.52 25.42 18.95
CA LEU A 165 -3.32 24.95 17.82
C LEU A 165 -2.45 24.21 16.79
N LYS A 166 -2.85 23.00 16.44
CA LYS A 166 -2.26 22.20 15.35
C LYS A 166 -3.29 21.92 14.27
N ILE A 167 -2.84 21.95 13.01
CA ILE A 167 -3.69 21.67 11.85
C ILE A 167 -3.38 20.29 11.26
N HIS A 168 -4.43 19.56 10.88
CA HIS A 168 -4.35 18.26 10.22
C HIS A 168 -5.04 18.31 8.86
N GLY A 169 -4.54 17.53 7.90
CA GLY A 169 -5.08 17.43 6.54
C GLY A 169 -4.67 18.57 5.58
N ALA A 170 -3.73 19.44 6.00
CA ALA A 170 -3.33 20.63 5.24
C ALA A 170 -2.02 20.47 4.44
N GLN A 171 -1.38 19.30 4.52
CA GLN A 171 -0.04 19.06 3.95
C GLN A 171 -0.05 19.21 2.43
N GLN A 172 -0.97 18.51 1.74
CA GLN A 172 -1.10 18.59 0.28
C GLN A 172 -1.47 20.01 -0.17
N LEU A 173 -2.39 20.67 0.55
CA LEU A 173 -2.78 22.05 0.26
C LEU A 173 -1.59 23.02 0.31
N THR A 174 -0.70 22.83 1.28
CA THR A 174 0.49 23.66 1.43
C THR A 174 1.50 23.36 0.32
N ALA A 175 1.69 22.09 -0.05
CA ALA A 175 2.53 21.67 -1.17
C ALA A 175 2.04 22.24 -2.52
N ASP A 176 0.72 22.28 -2.73
CA ASP A 176 0.08 22.83 -3.92
C ASP A 176 0.08 24.38 -3.95
N GLY A 177 0.64 25.04 -2.93
CA GLY A 177 0.79 26.50 -2.87
C GLY A 177 -0.44 27.26 -2.36
N TYR A 178 -1.42 26.58 -1.76
CA TYR A 178 -2.51 27.23 -1.06
C TYR A 178 -2.05 27.77 0.30
N VAL A 179 -2.70 28.84 0.77
CA VAL A 179 -2.33 29.52 2.02
C VAL A 179 -3.51 29.56 2.99
N PRO A 180 -3.25 29.50 4.32
CA PRO A 180 -4.30 29.57 5.33
C PRO A 180 -4.83 31.00 5.50
N TYR A 181 -6.15 31.12 5.66
CA TYR A 181 -6.85 32.35 6.00
C TYR A 181 -7.63 32.16 7.30
N LEU A 182 -7.57 33.17 8.16
CA LEU A 182 -8.29 33.19 9.43
C LEU A 182 -9.66 33.85 9.27
N PHE A 183 -10.69 33.18 9.76
CA PHE A 183 -12.06 33.69 9.81
C PHE A 183 -12.49 33.87 11.25
N ARG A 184 -13.26 34.93 11.49
CA ARG A 184 -13.81 35.28 12.79
C ARG A 184 -15.32 35.40 12.71
N LEU A 185 -16.04 34.71 13.60
CA LEU A 185 -17.50 34.74 13.63
C LEU A 185 -17.99 36.05 14.24
N THR A 186 -18.36 37.00 13.39
CA THR A 186 -18.75 38.37 13.78
C THR A 186 -20.07 38.78 13.16
N ARG A 187 -20.70 39.81 13.75
CA ARG A 187 -21.83 40.52 13.14
C ARG A 187 -21.28 41.69 12.34
N LYS A 188 -21.57 41.74 11.03
CA LYS A 188 -21.13 42.82 10.14
C LYS A 188 -22.34 43.45 9.44
N ARG A 189 -22.24 44.75 9.19
CA ARG A 189 -23.17 45.53 8.39
C ARG A 189 -22.38 46.15 7.23
N ASN A 190 -22.61 45.68 6.01
CA ASN A 190 -21.95 46.21 4.83
C ASN A 190 -22.62 47.53 4.41
N LYS A 191 -21.85 48.43 3.78
CA LYS A 191 -22.41 49.58 3.08
C LYS A 191 -23.30 49.05 1.96
N TRP A 192 -24.48 49.63 1.81
CA TRP A 192 -25.37 49.24 0.72
C TRP A 192 -24.90 49.98 -0.53
N ASN A 193 -24.51 49.22 -1.55
CA ASN A 193 -23.98 49.71 -2.82
C ASN A 193 -24.41 48.77 -3.95
N ASP A 194 -25.70 48.42 -3.95
CA ASP A 194 -26.30 47.52 -4.92
C ASP A 194 -26.67 48.31 -6.17
N LYS A 195 -25.83 48.22 -7.19
CA LYS A 195 -25.99 48.97 -8.44
C LYS A 195 -27.26 48.56 -9.19
N VAL A 196 -27.58 47.27 -9.18
CA VAL A 196 -28.74 46.71 -9.89
C VAL A 196 -30.03 47.16 -9.22
N ALA A 197 -30.09 47.13 -7.88
CA ALA A 197 -31.26 47.60 -7.15
C ALA A 197 -31.46 49.13 -7.29
N LEU A 198 -30.37 49.90 -7.36
CA LEU A 198 -30.42 51.35 -7.64
C LEU A 198 -30.98 51.65 -9.03
N GLU A 199 -30.52 50.93 -10.05
CA GLU A 199 -31.02 51.06 -11.43
C GLU A 199 -32.50 50.64 -11.55
N ALA A 200 -32.95 49.69 -10.73
CA ALA A 200 -34.35 49.27 -10.62
C ALA A 200 -35.23 50.20 -9.74
N GLY A 201 -34.73 51.36 -9.33
CA GLY A 201 -35.51 52.37 -8.59
C GLY A 201 -35.62 52.16 -7.09
N ALA A 202 -34.81 51.28 -6.48
CA ALA A 202 -34.82 51.09 -5.03
C ALA A 202 -34.27 52.32 -4.28
N THR A 203 -34.89 52.64 -3.13
CA THR A 203 -34.43 53.75 -2.29
C THR A 203 -33.03 53.51 -1.73
N PRO A 204 -32.09 54.46 -1.88
CA PRO A 204 -30.76 54.32 -1.36
C PRO A 204 -30.75 54.15 0.16
N ARG A 205 -30.10 53.10 0.65
CA ARG A 205 -29.87 52.88 2.09
C ARG A 205 -28.40 53.11 2.40
N ARG A 206 -28.11 53.60 3.62
CA ARG A 206 -26.70 53.74 4.05
C ARG A 206 -26.02 52.39 4.24
N TYR A 207 -26.77 51.36 4.66
CA TYR A 207 -26.23 50.06 5.05
C TYR A 207 -27.23 48.92 4.88
N CYS A 208 -26.72 47.72 4.55
CA CYS A 208 -27.50 46.48 4.47
C CYS A 208 -28.03 46.02 5.85
N LYS A 209 -28.89 44.98 5.88
CA LYS A 209 -29.28 44.32 7.13
C LYS A 209 -28.05 43.72 7.83
N ILE A 210 -28.09 43.66 9.17
CA ILE A 210 -27.03 43.05 9.97
C ILE A 210 -26.99 41.55 9.67
N ARG A 211 -25.81 41.01 9.35
CA ARG A 211 -25.60 39.57 9.18
C ARG A 211 -24.56 39.05 10.15
N LYS A 212 -24.80 37.86 10.70
CA LYS A 212 -23.81 37.09 11.45
C LYS A 212 -23.20 36.07 10.51
N GLY A 213 -21.88 35.94 10.52
CA GLY A 213 -21.21 34.95 9.68
C GLY A 213 -19.70 34.98 9.84
N TRP A 214 -19.04 34.08 9.11
CA TRP A 214 -17.59 34.02 9.01
C TRP A 214 -17.09 35.20 8.18
N ASN A 215 -16.25 36.03 8.80
CA ASN A 215 -15.63 37.16 8.13
C ASN A 215 -14.12 37.00 8.21
N LEU A 216 -13.44 37.27 7.09
CA LEU A 216 -11.98 37.26 7.02
C LEU A 216 -11.40 38.19 8.08
N PHE A 217 -10.40 37.70 8.81
CA PHE A 217 -9.66 38.43 9.83
C PHE A 217 -8.20 38.51 9.40
N GLY A 218 -7.75 39.71 9.01
CA GLY A 218 -6.43 39.93 8.43
C GLY A 218 -6.37 39.60 6.94
N SER A 219 -5.25 39.03 6.51
CA SER A 219 -4.94 38.68 5.10
C SER A 219 -4.24 37.32 5.02
N CYS A 220 -3.65 37.00 3.85
CA CYS A 220 -2.78 35.82 3.70
C CYS A 220 -1.53 35.85 4.59
N HIS A 221 -1.23 36.98 5.24
CA HIS A 221 -0.13 37.13 6.19
C HIS A 221 -0.55 36.89 7.65
N MET A 222 -1.84 36.63 7.92
CA MET A 222 -2.34 36.46 9.29
C MET A 222 -1.86 35.16 9.94
N ILE A 223 -1.77 34.08 9.17
CA ILE A 223 -1.41 32.75 9.65
C ILE A 223 -0.14 32.27 8.96
N LYS A 224 0.77 31.69 9.74
CA LYS A 224 1.89 30.90 9.24
C LYS A 224 1.88 29.53 9.91
N LEU A 225 2.15 28.48 9.13
CA LEU A 225 2.30 27.12 9.65
C LEU A 225 3.78 26.88 9.93
N ALA A 226 4.07 26.36 11.12
CA ALA A 226 5.38 25.83 11.45
C ALA A 226 5.56 24.42 10.84
N THR A 227 6.80 23.92 10.85
CA THR A 227 7.17 22.60 10.31
C THR A 227 6.44 21.43 10.99
N ASP A 228 6.02 21.60 12.25
CA ASP A 228 5.29 20.61 13.04
C ASP A 228 3.75 20.75 12.95
N ASN A 229 3.27 21.47 11.93
CA ASN A 229 1.86 21.84 11.70
C ASN A 229 1.23 22.74 12.78
N THR A 230 2.05 23.38 13.61
CA THR A 230 1.56 24.38 14.57
C THR A 230 1.10 25.65 13.83
N ILE A 231 -0.08 26.12 14.19
CA ILE A 231 -0.64 27.38 13.69
C ILE A 231 -0.04 28.53 14.52
N THR A 232 0.59 29.47 13.83
CA THR A 232 1.10 30.70 14.43
C THR A 232 0.44 31.92 13.77
N PHE A 233 0.27 32.98 14.55
CA PHE A 233 -0.48 34.17 14.18
C PHE A 233 0.45 35.39 14.11
N SER A 234 0.23 36.25 13.12
CA SER A 234 0.97 37.51 13.00
C SER A 234 0.80 38.37 14.27
N THR A 235 1.91 38.91 14.77
CA THR A 235 1.90 39.86 15.90
C THR A 235 1.73 41.32 15.46
N ASN A 236 1.46 41.57 14.17
CA ASN A 236 1.23 42.92 13.68
C ASN A 236 0.00 43.54 14.36
N PRO A 237 0.02 44.86 14.61
CA PRO A 237 -1.17 45.57 15.08
C PRO A 237 -2.30 45.47 14.05
N HIS A 238 -3.55 45.61 14.51
CA HIS A 238 -4.74 45.33 13.70
C HIS A 238 -4.79 46.09 12.35
N SER A 239 -4.24 47.31 12.29
CA SER A 239 -4.17 48.12 11.08
C SER A 239 -3.18 47.61 10.02
N HIS A 240 -2.21 46.78 10.41
CA HIS A 240 -1.12 46.26 9.55
C HIS A 240 -1.23 44.74 9.32
N LEU A 241 -2.40 44.14 9.57
CA LEU A 241 -2.64 42.70 9.29
C LEU A 241 -2.72 42.38 7.79
N SER A 242 -2.70 43.40 6.92
CA SER A 242 -2.51 43.25 5.48
C SER A 242 -1.05 43.14 5.07
N GLU A 243 -0.11 43.45 5.94
CA GLU A 243 1.32 43.47 5.60
C GLU A 243 1.99 42.17 6.02
N ALA A 244 3.16 41.91 5.42
CA ALA A 244 4.02 40.84 5.89
C ALA A 244 4.42 41.11 7.35
N CYS A 245 4.59 40.02 8.10
CA CYS A 245 4.97 40.07 9.50
C CYS A 245 6.23 39.24 9.68
N ASP A 246 7.18 39.75 10.44
CA ASP A 246 8.44 39.05 10.73
C ASP A 246 8.28 38.08 11.91
N ILE A 247 7.35 38.36 12.82
CA ILE A 247 7.18 37.62 14.07
C ILE A 247 5.78 37.00 14.13
N TYR A 248 5.74 35.69 14.35
CA TYR A 248 4.49 34.96 14.57
C TYR A 248 4.47 34.32 15.95
N SER A 249 3.30 34.35 16.59
CA SER A 249 3.09 33.80 17.93
C SER A 249 1.99 32.74 17.92
N SER A 250 2.22 31.65 18.64
CA SER A 250 1.21 30.63 18.92
C SER A 250 0.29 31.01 20.09
N ALA A 251 0.51 32.15 20.75
CA ALA A 251 -0.24 32.51 21.95
C ALA A 251 -1.69 32.92 21.62
N PRO A 252 -2.69 32.50 22.42
CA PRO A 252 -4.10 32.86 22.24
C PRO A 252 -4.38 34.37 22.30
N THR A 253 -3.57 35.11 23.06
CA THR A 253 -3.67 36.57 23.23
C THR A 253 -3.42 37.34 21.94
N THR A 254 -2.71 36.77 20.97
CA THR A 254 -2.42 37.41 19.67
C THR A 254 -3.69 37.70 18.87
N LEU A 255 -4.76 36.95 19.09
CA LEU A 255 -6.03 37.10 18.37
C LEU A 255 -6.98 38.16 18.95
N VAL A 256 -6.68 38.68 20.14
CA VAL A 256 -7.57 39.59 20.87
C VAL A 256 -6.76 40.68 21.58
N SER A 257 -7.03 41.94 21.24
CA SER A 257 -6.52 43.08 21.98
C SER A 257 -7.38 43.36 23.21
N SER A 258 -6.79 43.21 24.39
CA SER A 258 -7.41 43.60 25.66
C SER A 258 -7.11 45.08 25.95
N HIS A 259 -8.08 45.79 26.51
CA HIS A 259 -8.00 47.22 26.79
C HIS A 259 -8.72 47.52 28.12
N ILE A 260 -8.27 48.54 28.85
CA ILE A 260 -8.97 49.03 30.04
C ILE A 260 -9.68 50.31 29.64
N SER A 261 -11.02 50.29 29.65
CA SER A 261 -11.84 51.48 29.35
C SER A 261 -11.47 52.65 30.27
N LYS A 262 -11.81 53.89 29.87
CA LYS A 262 -11.68 55.08 30.72
C LYS A 262 -12.34 54.91 32.10
N ASP A 263 -13.41 54.11 32.16
CA ASP A 263 -14.13 53.77 33.39
C ASP A 263 -13.48 52.65 34.22
N GLY A 264 -12.23 52.26 33.93
CA GLY A 264 -11.51 51.18 34.62
C GLY A 264 -11.98 49.76 34.27
N LYS A 265 -12.92 49.61 33.33
CA LYS A 265 -13.50 48.30 32.98
C LYS A 265 -12.60 47.54 31.99
N PRO A 266 -12.23 46.27 32.27
CA PRO A 266 -11.49 45.45 31.33
C PRO A 266 -12.40 45.03 30.17
N THR A 267 -11.99 45.39 28.95
CA THR A 267 -12.72 45.14 27.71
C THR A 267 -11.80 44.54 26.64
N PHE A 268 -12.38 44.05 25.56
CA PHE A 268 -11.63 43.65 24.38
C PHE A 268 -12.40 44.00 23.10
N GLY A 269 -11.66 44.13 22.00
CA GLY A 269 -12.24 44.39 20.68
C GLY A 269 -12.77 43.12 20.01
N TRP A 270 -14.02 43.16 19.51
CA TRP A 270 -14.61 42.09 18.71
C TRP A 270 -15.36 42.65 17.49
N GLY A 271 -14.71 42.63 16.33
CA GLY A 271 -15.26 43.25 15.13
C GLY A 271 -15.33 44.78 15.30
N ARG A 272 -16.54 45.33 15.18
CA ARG A 272 -16.82 46.76 15.44
C ARG A 272 -17.37 47.02 16.84
N SER A 273 -17.36 46.02 17.71
CA SER A 273 -17.89 46.11 19.07
C SER A 273 -16.78 46.03 20.09
N VAL A 274 -16.96 46.71 21.22
CA VAL A 274 -16.14 46.56 22.42
C VAL A 274 -16.94 45.75 23.42
N VAL A 275 -16.34 44.67 23.93
CA VAL A 275 -17.01 43.71 24.81
C VAL A 275 -16.38 43.76 26.20
N SER A 276 -17.20 43.95 27.23
CA SER A 276 -16.76 43.88 28.63
C SER A 276 -16.46 42.45 29.05
N LEU A 277 -15.34 42.27 29.76
CA LEU A 277 -14.96 41.01 30.43
C LEU A 277 -15.71 40.82 31.76
N LEU A 278 -16.36 41.86 32.27
CA LEU A 278 -17.19 41.84 33.47
C LEU A 278 -18.63 41.41 33.15
N ASP A 279 -19.29 40.76 34.12
CA ASP A 279 -20.69 40.38 34.02
C ASP A 279 -21.59 41.64 34.01
N PRO A 280 -22.50 41.79 33.02
CA PRO A 280 -23.48 42.88 33.01
C PRO A 280 -24.36 42.94 34.27
N LYS A 281 -24.63 41.81 34.91
CA LYS A 281 -25.45 41.72 36.13
C LYS A 281 -24.62 41.91 37.40
N ASN A 282 -23.31 41.62 37.35
CA ASN A 282 -22.41 41.78 38.49
C ASN A 282 -21.06 42.36 38.05
N PRO A 283 -20.89 43.69 38.09
CA PRO A 283 -19.67 44.36 37.62
C PRO A 283 -18.40 44.01 38.39
N LYS A 284 -18.48 43.31 39.52
CA LYS A 284 -17.32 42.87 40.31
C LYS A 284 -16.76 41.51 39.85
N LYS A 285 -17.49 40.78 39.00
CA LYS A 285 -17.12 39.42 38.56
C LYS A 285 -16.78 39.40 37.08
N HIS A 286 -15.69 38.70 36.75
CA HIS A 286 -15.38 38.35 35.37
C HIS A 286 -16.33 37.25 34.89
N ARG A 287 -16.68 37.28 33.61
CA ARG A 287 -17.51 36.24 32.96
C ARG A 287 -16.68 35.42 31.98
N MET A 288 -17.08 34.17 31.79
CA MET A 288 -16.53 33.33 30.73
C MET A 288 -16.98 33.83 29.36
N ILE A 289 -16.06 33.91 28.41
CA ILE A 289 -16.35 34.36 27.04
C ILE A 289 -15.75 33.36 26.06
N ARG A 290 -16.57 32.93 25.09
CA ARG A 290 -16.13 32.04 24.00
C ARG A 290 -16.26 32.76 22.67
N LEU A 291 -15.13 32.86 21.97
CA LEU A 291 -14.97 33.52 20.69
C LEU A 291 -14.69 32.47 19.62
N ARG A 292 -15.46 32.45 18.54
CA ARG A 292 -15.33 31.44 17.48
C ARG A 292 -14.48 31.95 16.33
N PHE A 293 -13.48 31.14 15.97
CA PHE A 293 -12.59 31.33 14.85
C PHE A 293 -12.62 30.09 13.96
N ALA A 294 -12.14 30.24 12.74
CA ALA A 294 -11.91 29.10 11.87
C ALA A 294 -10.81 29.36 10.87
N VAL A 295 -10.14 28.30 10.41
CA VAL A 295 -9.11 28.35 9.38
C VAL A 295 -9.62 27.67 8.12
N GLY A 296 -9.32 28.25 6.97
CA GLY A 296 -9.56 27.64 5.66
C GLY A 296 -8.44 27.99 4.70
N PHE A 297 -8.19 27.13 3.71
CA PHE A 297 -7.19 27.35 2.67
C PHE A 297 -7.84 27.86 1.40
N ALA A 298 -7.17 28.80 0.76
CA ALA A 298 -7.50 29.27 -0.58
C ALA A 298 -6.22 29.67 -1.31
N LYS A 299 -6.36 30.01 -2.60
CA LYS A 299 -5.25 30.51 -3.40
C LYS A 299 -4.66 31.75 -2.72
N LYS A 300 -3.34 31.91 -2.78
CA LYS A 300 -2.66 33.10 -2.27
C LYS A 300 -3.14 34.34 -3.05
N ILE A 301 -3.83 35.24 -2.35
CA ILE A 301 -4.36 36.49 -2.88
C ILE A 301 -3.75 37.59 -2.03
N LEU A 302 -2.95 38.45 -2.68
CA LEU A 302 -2.38 39.61 -2.02
C LEU A 302 -3.47 40.62 -1.63
N PRO A 303 -3.29 41.35 -0.52
CA PRO A 303 -4.23 42.37 -0.08
C PRO A 303 -4.64 43.33 -1.20
N GLY A 304 -5.91 43.75 -1.20
CA GLY A 304 -6.45 44.71 -2.18
C GLY A 304 -6.81 44.14 -3.55
N ARG A 305 -6.44 42.89 -3.88
CA ARG A 305 -6.73 42.31 -5.21
C ARG A 305 -8.12 41.67 -5.32
N SER A 306 -8.53 40.88 -4.35
CA SER A 306 -9.83 40.20 -4.37
C SER A 306 -10.33 39.87 -2.97
N LEU A 307 -11.64 39.63 -2.84
CA LEU A 307 -12.28 39.26 -1.59
C LEU A 307 -12.20 37.75 -1.39
N VAL A 308 -11.57 37.32 -0.30
CA VAL A 308 -11.63 35.92 0.15
C VAL A 308 -12.85 35.73 1.04
N THR A 309 -13.74 34.82 0.64
CA THR A 309 -14.90 34.39 1.44
C THR A 309 -14.87 32.88 1.66
N THR A 310 -15.72 32.38 2.54
CA THR A 310 -15.86 30.93 2.77
C THR A 310 -16.27 30.16 1.52
N ALA A 311 -16.86 30.83 0.51
CA ALA A 311 -17.21 30.20 -0.76
C ALA A 311 -16.01 30.03 -1.71
N ASN A 312 -14.89 30.72 -1.45
CA ASN A 312 -13.68 30.67 -2.27
C ASN A 312 -12.62 29.70 -1.72
N LEU A 313 -12.96 28.92 -0.69
CA LEU A 313 -12.05 28.00 -0.04
C LEU A 313 -11.93 26.70 -0.84
N VAL A 314 -10.71 26.15 -0.85
CA VAL A 314 -10.40 24.81 -1.39
C VAL A 314 -10.34 23.75 -0.30
N SER A 315 -10.46 24.15 0.97
CA SER A 315 -10.56 23.25 2.12
C SER A 315 -11.87 23.43 2.88
N SER A 316 -12.22 22.45 3.71
CA SER A 316 -13.26 22.64 4.72
C SER A 316 -12.85 23.74 5.72
N LEU A 317 -13.82 24.26 6.47
CA LEU A 317 -13.58 25.33 7.43
C LEU A 317 -13.32 24.71 8.82
N ALA A 318 -12.06 24.66 9.23
CA ALA A 318 -11.67 24.07 10.51
C ALA A 318 -11.87 25.05 11.67
N GLU A 319 -12.91 24.82 12.46
CA GLU A 319 -13.29 25.71 13.55
C GLU A 319 -12.51 25.46 14.84
N PHE A 320 -12.28 26.52 15.60
CA PHE A 320 -11.77 26.48 16.96
C PHE A 320 -12.31 27.65 17.78
N SER A 321 -12.20 27.52 19.09
CA SER A 321 -12.69 28.50 20.06
C SER A 321 -11.53 29.13 20.82
N LEU A 322 -11.64 30.43 21.08
CA LEU A 322 -10.79 31.17 22.01
C LEU A 322 -11.64 31.49 23.24
N ILE A 323 -11.22 30.98 24.40
CA ILE A 323 -11.99 30.98 25.64
C ILE A 323 -11.29 31.81 26.70
N TYR A 324 -11.97 32.82 27.23
CA TYR A 324 -11.53 33.57 28.39
C TYR A 324 -11.94 32.84 29.67
N ASN A 325 -10.97 32.45 30.48
CA ASN A 325 -11.21 31.86 31.79
C ASN A 325 -11.28 32.98 32.86
N PRO A 326 -12.43 33.19 33.52
CA PRO A 326 -12.59 34.26 34.49
C PRO A 326 -11.81 34.02 35.80
N ALA A 327 -11.48 32.76 36.14
CA ALA A 327 -10.75 32.44 37.36
C ALA A 327 -9.26 32.79 37.25
N THR A 328 -8.64 32.41 36.13
CA THR A 328 -7.22 32.69 35.86
C THR A 328 -6.99 34.01 35.13
N LYS A 329 -8.07 34.64 34.63
CA LYS A 329 -8.05 35.86 33.80
C LYS A 329 -7.20 35.72 32.52
N THR A 330 -7.05 34.50 32.01
CA THR A 330 -6.26 34.19 30.81
C THR A 330 -7.11 33.70 29.65
N TRP A 331 -6.59 33.86 28.43
CA TRP A 331 -7.17 33.33 27.20
C TRP A 331 -6.55 31.98 26.86
N ASN A 332 -7.38 30.99 26.51
CA ASN A 332 -6.97 29.65 26.14
C ASN A 332 -7.66 29.22 24.85
N PHE A 333 -7.02 28.35 24.07
CA PHE A 333 -7.69 27.68 22.96
C PHE A 333 -8.59 26.54 23.46
N GLY A 334 -9.69 26.32 22.75
CA GLY A 334 -10.59 25.20 22.97
C GLY A 334 -11.26 24.79 21.66
N LYS A 335 -11.98 23.67 21.70
CA LYS A 335 -12.86 23.22 20.61
C LYS A 335 -14.28 23.62 20.97
#